data_AF-A0A0F9JZV1-F1
#
_entry.id   AF-A0A0F9JZV1-F1
#
_cell.length_a   1.000
_cell.length_b   1.000
_cell.length_c   1.000
_cell.angle_alpha   90.00
_cell.angle_beta   90.00
_cell.angle_gamma   90.00
#
_symmetry.space_group_name_H-M   'P 1'
#
loop_
_entity.id
_entity.type
_entity.pdbx_description
1 polymer ?
#
loop_
_entity_poly.entity_id
_entity_poly.type
_entity_poly.pdbx_seq_one_letter_code
_entity_poly.pdbx_strand_id
1 'polypeptide(L)'
;MRYQSQFLALMLLVVLGMPSVSWGAEKEEACRRKLVKAQELGMLYDLDWKPPKEPRVVVGKTFFRVAIDAKEGFAETLNCFLMGGDNKYINFNLIHWRTGKKVGRWSYGRLKMY
;
A
#
# COMPACT_ATOMS: atom_id res chain seq x y z
N MET A 1 45.19 37.86 25.56
CA MET A 1 44.27 37.04 26.37
C MET A 1 42.93 37.76 26.39
N ARG A 2 42.03 37.41 25.45
CA ARG A 2 40.70 36.83 25.71
C ARG A 2 40.01 37.39 26.95
N TYR A 3 38.93 38.16 26.77
CA TYR A 3 37.62 37.87 27.36
C TYR A 3 36.57 38.70 26.62
N GLN A 4 35.90 38.07 25.65
CA GLN A 4 34.82 38.67 24.89
C GLN A 4 33.54 38.72 25.74
N SER A 5 32.86 39.86 25.59
CA SER A 5 31.51 40.20 26.06
C SER A 5 30.53 39.04 25.94
N GLN A 6 29.96 38.65 27.09
CA GLN A 6 28.75 37.85 27.14
C GLN A 6 27.56 38.78 26.95
N PHE A 7 27.10 38.91 25.70
CA PHE A 7 25.78 39.45 25.41
C PHE A 7 24.73 38.34 25.54
N LEU A 8 23.70 38.64 26.32
CA LEU A 8 22.45 37.90 26.38
C LEU A 8 21.89 37.67 24.96
N ALA A 9 21.50 36.43 24.67
CA ALA A 9 20.46 36.14 23.70
C ALA A 9 19.57 35.01 24.23
N LEU A 10 18.36 35.43 24.63
CA LEU A 10 17.07 34.74 24.62
C LEU A 10 17.09 33.24 24.24
N MET A 11 16.64 32.32 25.10
CA MET A 11 15.23 31.93 25.28
C MET A 11 14.44 31.80 23.95
N LEU A 12 13.79 30.64 23.76
CA LEU A 12 12.93 30.21 22.66
C LEU A 12 13.61 29.69 21.38
N LEU A 13 13.97 28.40 21.39
CA LEU A 13 13.49 27.51 20.33
C LEU A 13 12.67 26.41 21.00
N VAL A 14 11.38 26.74 21.11
CA VAL A 14 10.28 25.80 21.31
C VAL A 14 10.50 24.60 20.41
N VAL A 15 10.33 23.43 21.01
CA VAL A 15 10.07 22.14 20.38
C VAL A 15 9.24 22.34 19.11
N LEU A 16 9.90 22.47 17.95
CA LEU A 16 9.25 22.20 16.67
C LEU A 16 9.12 20.69 16.61
N GLY A 17 8.07 20.18 17.25
CA GLY A 17 7.54 18.85 17.01
C GLY A 17 7.36 18.73 15.51
N MET A 18 8.26 17.98 14.88
CA MET A 18 8.22 17.72 13.46
C MET A 18 6.86 17.10 13.13
N PRO A 19 6.00 17.69 12.28
CA PRO A 19 4.85 17.00 11.75
C PRO A 19 5.34 16.14 10.57
N SER A 20 6.16 15.12 10.82
CA SER A 20 6.76 14.30 9.75
C SER A 20 6.28 12.83 9.76
N VAL A 21 5.25 12.49 10.55
CA VAL A 21 4.75 11.10 10.70
C VAL A 21 3.32 10.90 10.18
N SER A 22 2.58 11.92 9.73
CA SER A 22 1.19 11.73 9.29
C SER A 22 1.01 11.21 7.86
N TRP A 23 1.93 11.54 6.94
CA TRP A 23 1.74 11.23 5.51
C TRP A 23 1.73 9.75 5.15
N GLY A 24 2.48 8.90 5.86
CA GLY A 24 2.48 7.46 5.62
C GLY A 24 1.20 6.79 6.11
N ALA A 25 0.77 7.13 7.33
CA ALA A 25 -0.43 6.58 7.95
C ALA A 25 -1.71 6.93 7.19
N GLU A 26 -1.84 8.17 6.71
CA GLU A 26 -2.98 8.61 5.90
C GLU A 26 -3.09 7.84 4.58
N LYS A 27 -1.95 7.55 3.94
CA LYS A 27 -1.89 6.76 2.69
C LYS A 27 -2.23 5.29 2.94
N GLU A 28 -1.69 4.70 4.00
CA GLU A 28 -2.03 3.33 4.39
C GLU A 28 -3.54 3.20 4.63
N GLU A 29 -4.12 4.11 5.41
CA GLU A 29 -5.55 4.10 5.72
C GLU A 29 -6.42 4.28 4.46
N ALA A 30 -6.02 5.17 3.56
CA ALA A 30 -6.68 5.33 2.26
C ALA A 30 -6.66 4.01 1.45
N CYS A 31 -5.53 3.31 1.41
CA CYS A 31 -5.40 2.05 0.68
C CYS A 31 -6.18 0.91 1.37
N ARG A 32 -6.18 0.87 2.70
CA ARG A 32 -7.01 -0.06 3.48
C ARG A 32 -8.49 0.12 3.18
N ARG A 33 -9.00 1.36 3.16
CA ARG A 33 -10.42 1.64 2.82
C ARG A 33 -10.80 1.16 1.43
N LYS A 34 -9.94 1.41 0.42
CA LYS A 34 -10.15 0.91 -0.94
C LYS A 34 -10.15 -0.62 -0.99
N LEU A 35 -9.27 -1.28 -0.23
CA LEU A 35 -9.19 -2.73 -0.17
C LEU A 35 -10.44 -3.36 0.47
N VAL A 36 -10.92 -2.79 1.58
CA VAL A 36 -12.20 -3.18 2.20
C VAL A 36 -13.34 -3.05 1.19
N LYS A 37 -13.37 -1.94 0.43
CA LYS A 37 -14.40 -1.77 -0.61
C LYS A 37 -14.29 -2.82 -1.72
N ALA A 38 -13.09 -3.17 -2.14
CA ALA A 38 -12.88 -4.24 -3.11
C ALA A 38 -13.34 -5.61 -2.58
N GLN A 39 -13.20 -5.87 -1.27
CA GLN A 39 -13.73 -7.07 -0.63
C GLN A 39 -15.26 -7.07 -0.61
N GLU A 40 -15.90 -5.96 -0.22
CA GLU A 40 -17.37 -5.81 -0.27
C GLU A 40 -17.95 -6.03 -1.68
N LEU A 41 -17.23 -5.57 -2.70
CA LEU A 41 -17.61 -5.74 -4.11
C LEU A 41 -17.32 -7.15 -4.63
N GLY A 42 -16.73 -8.04 -3.83
CA GLY A 42 -16.37 -9.40 -4.24
C GLY A 42 -15.24 -9.45 -5.28
N MET A 43 -14.38 -8.43 -5.32
CA MET A 43 -13.14 -8.44 -6.10
C MET A 43 -12.03 -9.17 -5.35
N LEU A 44 -11.88 -8.91 -4.05
CA LEU A 44 -10.99 -9.65 -3.16
C LEU A 44 -11.76 -10.73 -2.42
N TYR A 45 -11.31 -11.98 -2.52
CA TYR A 45 -11.89 -13.10 -1.80
C TYR A 45 -11.08 -13.45 -0.54
N ASP A 46 -9.75 -13.47 -0.68
CA ASP A 46 -8.83 -13.80 0.41
C ASP A 46 -7.46 -13.16 0.15
N LEU A 47 -6.77 -12.77 1.23
CA LEU A 47 -5.44 -12.17 1.21
C LEU A 47 -4.65 -12.70 2.41
N ASP A 48 -3.62 -13.50 2.14
CA ASP A 48 -2.67 -13.95 3.16
C ASP A 48 -1.27 -13.50 2.78
N TRP A 49 -0.58 -12.86 3.73
CA TRP A 49 0.81 -12.48 3.56
C TRP A 49 1.56 -12.54 4.87
N LYS A 50 2.64 -13.35 4.86
CA LYS A 50 3.61 -13.47 5.95
C LYS A 50 5.00 -13.41 5.33
N PRO A 51 5.76 -12.31 5.53
CA PRO A 51 7.14 -12.23 5.09
C PRO A 51 7.96 -13.44 5.59
N PRO A 52 8.91 -13.97 4.79
CA PRO A 52 9.38 -13.46 3.49
C PRO A 52 8.60 -14.01 2.28
N LYS A 53 7.47 -14.70 2.48
CA LYS A 53 6.73 -15.33 1.37
C LYS A 53 6.05 -14.28 0.48
N GLU A 54 5.91 -14.58 -0.81
CA GLU A 54 5.12 -13.77 -1.75
C GLU A 54 3.65 -13.72 -1.27
N PRO A 55 2.97 -12.56 -1.31
CA PRO A 55 1.55 -12.46 -0.95
C PRO A 55 0.68 -13.41 -1.76
N ARG A 56 -0.24 -14.09 -1.08
CA ARG A 56 -1.26 -14.94 -1.70
C ARG A 56 -2.55 -14.14 -1.83
N VAL A 57 -2.85 -13.70 -3.05
CA VAL A 57 -4.06 -12.93 -3.37
C VAL A 57 -5.06 -13.81 -4.09
N VAL A 58 -6.24 -14.01 -3.49
CA VAL A 58 -7.34 -14.73 -4.11
C VAL A 58 -8.40 -13.73 -4.59
N VAL A 59 -8.66 -13.72 -5.90
CA VAL A 59 -9.63 -12.82 -6.52
C VAL A 59 -10.99 -13.49 -6.69
N GLY A 60 -12.04 -12.74 -6.37
CA GLY A 60 -13.43 -13.16 -6.41
C GLY A 60 -14.07 -13.02 -7.80
N LYS A 61 -15.34 -13.39 -7.90
CA LYS A 61 -16.10 -13.42 -9.17
C LYS A 61 -16.14 -12.05 -9.86
N THR A 62 -16.20 -10.95 -9.11
CA THR A 62 -16.32 -9.60 -9.68
C THR A 62 -15.06 -9.19 -10.45
N PHE A 63 -13.88 -9.66 -10.05
CA PHE A 63 -12.63 -9.40 -10.77
C PHE A 63 -12.70 -9.82 -12.24
N PHE A 64 -13.40 -10.91 -12.55
CA PHE A 64 -13.55 -11.41 -13.92
C PHE A 64 -14.61 -10.67 -14.75
N ARG A 65 -15.41 -9.81 -14.12
CA ARG A 65 -16.52 -9.09 -14.76
C ARG A 65 -16.19 -7.64 -15.10
N VAL A 66 -15.12 -7.09 -14.52
CA VAL A 66 -14.71 -5.70 -14.73
C VAL A 66 -13.71 -5.57 -15.89
N ALA A 67 -13.62 -4.36 -16.45
CA ALA A 67 -12.66 -4.00 -17.49
C ALA A 67 -11.21 -4.16 -17.00
N ILE A 68 -10.26 -4.24 -17.94
CA ILE A 68 -8.84 -4.43 -17.61
C ILE A 68 -8.29 -3.30 -16.72
N ASP A 69 -8.67 -2.05 -16.98
CA ASP A 69 -8.25 -0.89 -16.19
C ASP A 69 -8.67 -1.01 -14.72
N ALA A 70 -9.88 -1.52 -14.47
CA ALA A 70 -10.37 -1.75 -13.12
C ALA A 70 -9.62 -2.90 -12.42
N LYS A 71 -9.17 -3.92 -13.16
CA LYS A 71 -8.30 -5.00 -12.62
C LYS A 71 -6.94 -4.44 -12.24
N GLU A 72 -6.39 -3.55 -13.05
CA GLU A 72 -5.11 -2.91 -12.80
C GLU A 72 -5.18 -2.00 -11.56
N GLY A 73 -6.20 -1.13 -11.46
CA GLY A 73 -6.40 -0.29 -10.28
C GLY A 73 -6.66 -1.09 -8.99
N PHE A 74 -7.28 -2.27 -9.10
CA PHE A 74 -7.40 -3.21 -7.99
C PHE A 74 -6.04 -3.78 -7.56
N ALA A 75 -5.20 -4.20 -8.51
CA ALA A 75 -3.86 -4.69 -8.22
C ALA A 75 -2.97 -3.58 -7.61
N GLU A 76 -3.11 -2.34 -8.07
CA GLU A 76 -2.44 -1.17 -7.47
C GLU A 76 -2.89 -0.94 -6.03
N THR A 77 -4.20 -1.07 -5.75
CA THR A 77 -4.74 -0.95 -4.39
C THR A 77 -4.17 -2.01 -3.45
N LEU A 78 -4.05 -3.25 -3.92
CA LEU A 78 -3.39 -4.34 -3.18
C LEU A 78 -1.93 -4.03 -2.91
N ASN A 79 -1.18 -3.58 -3.93
CA ASN A 79 0.21 -3.20 -3.78
C ASN A 79 0.37 -2.08 -2.73
N CYS A 80 -0.45 -1.04 -2.81
CA CYS A 80 -0.41 0.05 -1.85
C CYS A 80 -0.66 -0.44 -0.42
N PHE A 81 -1.67 -1.29 -0.22
CA PHE A 81 -1.96 -1.86 1.10
C PHE A 81 -0.79 -2.72 1.61
N LEU A 82 -0.25 -3.60 0.78
CA LEU A 82 0.87 -4.49 1.14
C LEU A 82 2.16 -3.70 1.41
N MET A 83 2.33 -2.53 0.80
CA MET A 83 3.49 -1.67 1.04
C MET A 83 3.25 -0.61 2.12
N GLY A 84 2.13 -0.65 2.85
CA GLY A 84 1.85 0.33 3.91
C GLY A 84 1.74 1.77 3.40
N GLY A 85 1.30 1.97 2.16
CA GLY A 85 1.23 3.29 1.52
C GLY A 85 2.54 3.79 0.90
N ASP A 86 3.63 3.03 0.99
CA ASP A 86 4.89 3.36 0.31
C ASP A 86 4.76 3.23 -1.21
N ASN A 87 5.47 4.11 -1.95
CA ASN A 87 5.61 4.05 -3.40
C ASN A 87 6.63 2.98 -3.84
N LYS A 88 6.44 1.75 -3.36
CA LYS A 88 7.27 0.57 -3.69
C LYS A 88 6.40 -0.49 -4.35
N TYR A 89 7.06 -1.51 -4.91
CA TYR A 89 6.38 -2.62 -5.56
C TYR A 89 6.68 -3.93 -4.85
N ILE A 90 5.62 -4.70 -4.59
CA ILE A 90 5.70 -6.10 -4.19
C ILE A 90 5.06 -6.96 -5.27
N ASN A 91 5.75 -8.01 -5.69
CA ASN A 91 5.20 -8.93 -6.67
C ASN A 91 4.17 -9.86 -6.02
N PHE A 92 3.09 -10.18 -6.72
CA PHE A 92 2.13 -11.21 -6.28
C PHE A 92 1.36 -11.81 -7.45
N ASN A 93 0.94 -13.07 -7.27
CA ASN A 93 0.02 -13.73 -8.20
C ASN A 93 -1.44 -13.50 -7.78
N LEU A 94 -2.30 -13.29 -8.77
CA LEU A 94 -3.75 -13.30 -8.60
C LEU A 94 -4.26 -14.72 -8.84
N ILE A 95 -4.96 -15.27 -7.86
CA ILE A 95 -5.43 -16.66 -7.84
C ILE A 95 -6.96 -16.68 -7.94
N HIS A 96 -7.50 -17.46 -8.87
CA HIS A 96 -8.94 -17.62 -9.02
C HIS A 96 -9.55 -18.33 -7.79
N TRP A 97 -10.57 -17.72 -7.17
CA TRP A 97 -11.23 -18.23 -5.95
C TRP A 97 -11.70 -19.70 -6.01
N ARG A 98 -12.33 -20.12 -7.12
CA ARG A 98 -12.84 -21.48 -7.29
C ARG A 98 -11.80 -22.52 -7.74
N THR A 99 -10.94 -22.19 -8.70
CA THR A 99 -10.05 -23.17 -9.34
C THR A 99 -8.64 -23.20 -8.76
N GLY A 100 -8.26 -22.21 -7.96
CA GLY A 100 -6.89 -22.06 -7.47
C GLY A 100 -5.86 -21.75 -8.56
N LYS A 101 -6.28 -21.56 -9.81
CA LYS A 101 -5.37 -21.24 -10.92
C LYS A 101 -4.90 -19.80 -10.84
N LYS A 102 -3.65 -19.55 -11.22
CA LYS A 102 -3.14 -18.19 -11.43
C LYS A 102 -3.85 -17.60 -12.65
N VAL A 103 -4.36 -16.39 -12.51
CA VAL A 103 -5.07 -15.65 -13.58
C VAL A 103 -4.38 -14.35 -13.97
N GLY A 104 -3.41 -13.93 -13.18
CA GLY A 104 -2.55 -12.82 -13.50
C GLY A 104 -1.43 -12.66 -12.49
N ARG A 105 -0.54 -11.73 -12.77
CA ARG A 105 0.58 -11.36 -11.90
C ARG A 105 0.74 -9.85 -11.90
N TRP A 106 0.85 -9.30 -10.70
CA TRP A 106 1.33 -7.94 -10.51
C TRP A 106 2.84 -7.99 -10.33
N SER A 107 3.56 -7.22 -11.14
CA SER A 107 5.01 -7.09 -11.02
C SER A 107 5.47 -5.75 -11.53
N TYR A 108 6.36 -5.10 -10.77
CA TYR A 108 6.96 -3.82 -11.14
C TYR A 108 5.94 -2.75 -11.57
N GLY A 109 4.82 -2.68 -10.86
CA GLY A 109 3.79 -1.67 -11.11
C GLY A 109 2.84 -1.97 -12.28
N ARG A 110 2.84 -3.20 -12.82
CA ARG A 110 1.97 -3.58 -13.94
C ARG A 110 1.27 -4.89 -13.71
N LEU A 111 0.03 -4.97 -14.19
CA LEU A 111 -0.74 -6.21 -14.23
C LEU A 111 -0.54 -6.93 -15.56
N LYS A 112 -0.13 -8.20 -15.50
CA LYS A 112 -0.15 -9.13 -16.63
C LYS A 112 -1.20 -10.21 -16.39
N MET A 113 -2.16 -10.36 -17.31
CA MET A 113 -3.15 -11.45 -17.29
C MET A 113 -2.58 -12.71 -17.93
N TYR A 114 -3.11 -13.87 -17.52
CA TYR A 114 -2.80 -15.18 -18.09
C TYR A 114 -3.99 -15.74 -18.88
#